data_AF-A0A7X7YW33-F1
#
_entry.id   AF-A0A7X7YW33-F1
#
_cell.length_a   1.000
_cell.length_b   1.000
_cell.length_c   1.000
_cell.angle_alpha   90.00
_cell.angle_beta   90.00
_cell.angle_gamma   90.00
#
_symmetry.space_group_name_H-M   'P 1'
#
loop_
_entity.id
_entity.type
_entity.pdbx_description
1 polymer ?
#
loop_
_entity_poly.entity_id
_entity_poly.type
_entity_poly.pdbx_seq_one_letter_code
_entity_poly.pdbx_strand_id
1 'polypeptide(L)'
;LIEEYSDVWKFEGPAFHAWATKYFPDLAPVHRFWSERTGSHLYTIDQVEKNALLAVPYTWTYEGVAFYAYPKGRQSDDSLPVYRFWNRSNNSHLYTIDPHEAQRLLTQHDDTFLFEGVAFHAYK
;
A
#
# COMPACT_ATOMS: atom_id res chain seq x y z
N LEU A 1 -15.11 1.85 16.56
CA LEU A 1 -15.33 2.19 15.14
C LEU A 1 -16.32 1.22 14.48
N ILE A 2 -15.98 -0.05 14.27
CA ILE A 2 -16.86 -0.98 13.53
C ILE A 2 -18.11 -1.37 14.35
N GLU A 3 -17.97 -1.45 15.68
CA GLU A 3 -19.11 -1.65 16.59
C GLU A 3 -20.05 -0.44 16.68
N GLU A 4 -19.56 0.76 16.35
CA GLU A 4 -20.30 2.03 16.53
C GLU A 4 -20.83 2.59 15.21
N TYR A 5 -20.19 2.22 14.09
CA TYR A 5 -20.52 2.68 12.74
C TYR A 5 -20.65 1.51 11.76
N SER A 6 -21.22 0.39 12.20
CA SER A 6 -21.40 -0.82 11.38
C SER A 6 -22.24 -0.60 10.12
N ASP A 7 -23.09 0.43 10.11
CA ASP A 7 -23.92 0.81 8.97
C ASP A 7 -23.12 1.50 7.85
N VAL A 8 -21.89 1.94 8.15
CA VAL A 8 -21.00 2.67 7.23
C VAL A 8 -19.71 1.90 6.97
N TRP A 9 -19.15 1.26 7.99
CA TRP A 9 -17.87 0.56 7.92
C TRP A 9 -18.05 -0.95 8.04
N LYS A 10 -17.52 -1.67 7.07
CA LYS A 10 -17.42 -3.12 7.09
C LYS A 10 -15.98 -3.55 7.31
N PHE A 11 -15.73 -4.40 8.31
CA PHE A 11 -14.45 -5.07 8.42
C PHE A 11 -14.31 -6.13 7.34
N GLU A 12 -13.28 -6.06 6.53
CA GLU A 12 -13.01 -7.04 5.47
C GLU A 12 -11.90 -8.04 5.84
N GLY A 13 -11.37 -7.94 7.06
CA GLY A 13 -10.24 -8.74 7.52
C GLY A 13 -8.89 -8.03 7.36
N PRO A 14 -7.80 -8.63 7.87
CA PRO A 14 -6.45 -8.15 7.59
C PRO A 14 -6.14 -8.24 6.10
N ALA A 15 -5.61 -7.15 5.52
CA ALA A 15 -5.20 -7.14 4.11
C ALA A 15 -3.89 -7.92 3.88
N PHE A 16 -2.95 -7.85 4.81
CA PHE A 16 -1.68 -8.57 4.84
C PHE A 16 -1.02 -8.43 6.22
N HIS A 17 -0.03 -9.27 6.49
CA HIS A 17 0.83 -9.23 7.67
C HIS A 17 2.22 -8.71 7.31
N ALA A 18 2.72 -7.74 8.08
CA ALA A 18 4.04 -7.12 7.91
C ALA A 18 4.76 -6.97 9.25
N TRP A 19 6.06 -6.71 9.21
CA TRP A 19 6.89 -6.60 10.42
C TRP A 19 6.84 -5.20 11.01
N ALA A 20 6.66 -5.08 12.33
CA ALA A 20 6.71 -3.79 13.02
C ALA A 20 8.14 -3.21 13.10
N THR A 21 9.16 -4.06 13.05
CA THR A 21 10.58 -3.70 13.14
C THR A 21 11.38 -4.35 12.01
N LYS A 22 12.58 -3.84 11.74
CA LYS A 22 13.54 -4.48 10.82
C LYS A 22 14.13 -5.76 11.45
N TYR A 23 13.32 -6.80 11.61
CA TYR A 23 13.70 -8.05 12.26
C TYR A 23 14.69 -8.86 11.41
N PHE A 24 14.49 -8.91 10.10
CA PHE A 24 15.40 -9.52 9.13
C PHE A 24 16.20 -8.47 8.34
N PRO A 25 17.44 -8.78 7.91
CA PRO A 25 18.30 -7.86 7.18
C PRO A 25 17.72 -7.42 5.83
N ASP A 26 16.96 -8.30 5.18
CA ASP A 26 16.37 -8.09 3.85
C ASP A 26 15.10 -7.23 3.86
N LEU A 27 14.53 -6.98 5.04
CA LEU A 27 13.40 -6.07 5.17
C LEU A 27 13.84 -4.63 4.92
N ALA A 28 12.97 -3.86 4.26
CA ALA A 28 13.12 -2.43 4.08
C ALA A 28 11.91 -1.68 4.67
N PRO A 29 12.09 -0.45 5.14
CA PRO A 29 10.99 0.34 5.68
C PRO A 29 9.99 0.70 4.58
N VAL A 30 8.70 0.52 4.88
CA VAL A 30 7.61 1.09 4.10
C VAL A 30 7.21 2.42 4.74
N HIS A 31 7.30 3.46 3.96
CA HIS A 31 7.07 4.84 4.33
C HIS A 31 5.62 5.23 4.08
N ARG A 32 5.00 5.94 5.04
CA ARG A 32 3.63 6.44 4.92
C ARG A 32 3.63 7.94 4.70
N PHE A 33 2.78 8.37 3.77
CA PHE A 33 2.51 9.76 3.48
C PHE A 33 1.01 10.01 3.53
N TRP A 34 0.61 11.17 4.05
CA TRP A 34 -0.76 11.66 4.06
C TRP A 34 -0.93 12.79 3.04
N SER A 35 -2.02 12.78 2.28
CA SER A 35 -2.43 13.89 1.42
C SER A 35 -3.75 14.47 1.92
N GLU A 36 -3.69 15.70 2.46
CA GLU A 36 -4.88 16.46 2.85
C GLU A 36 -5.79 16.78 1.65
N ARG A 37 -5.20 16.89 0.45
CA ARG A 37 -5.90 17.21 -0.79
C ARG A 37 -6.84 16.10 -1.24
N THR A 38 -6.46 14.85 -1.02
CA THR A 38 -7.20 13.66 -1.46
C THR A 38 -7.83 12.90 -0.29
N GLY A 39 -7.48 13.24 0.95
CA GLY A 39 -7.91 12.52 2.13
C GLY A 39 -7.40 11.07 2.14
N SER A 40 -6.23 10.79 1.54
CA SER A 40 -5.73 9.44 1.33
C SER A 40 -4.28 9.28 1.76
N HIS A 41 -3.93 8.04 2.14
CA HIS A 41 -2.56 7.64 2.44
C HIS A 41 -1.89 7.04 1.21
N LEU A 42 -0.57 7.20 1.15
CA LEU A 42 0.32 6.49 0.22
C LEU A 42 1.38 5.75 1.03
N TYR A 43 1.58 4.48 0.69
CA TYR A 43 2.62 3.61 1.22
C TYR A 43 3.65 3.28 0.14
N THR A 44 4.92 3.49 0.45
CA THR A 44 6.02 3.22 -0.49
C THR A 44 7.24 2.62 0.19
N ILE A 45 7.78 1.55 -0.39
CA ILE A 45 9.09 1.00 -0.04
C ILE A 45 10.19 1.57 -0.96
N ASP A 46 9.80 2.23 -2.05
CA ASP A 46 10.71 2.74 -3.05
C ASP A 46 11.33 4.06 -2.60
N GLN A 47 12.66 4.09 -2.56
CA GLN A 47 13.39 5.22 -2.02
C GLN A 47 13.36 6.42 -2.98
N VAL A 48 13.19 6.21 -4.28
CA VAL A 48 13.09 7.28 -5.28
C VAL A 48 11.73 7.98 -5.16
N GLU A 49 10.64 7.21 -5.08
CA GLU A 49 9.28 7.71 -4.86
C GLU A 49 9.18 8.46 -3.52
N LYS A 50 9.70 7.88 -2.44
CA LYS A 50 9.78 8.57 -1.14
C LYS A 50 10.47 9.93 -1.26
N ASN A 51 11.62 9.99 -1.93
CA ASN A 51 12.36 11.25 -2.10
C ASN A 51 11.58 12.25 -2.96
N ALA A 52 10.88 11.79 -4.00
CA ALA A 52 10.02 12.63 -4.82
C ALA A 52 8.84 13.20 -4.03
N LEU A 53 8.21 12.40 -3.17
CA LEU A 53 7.10 12.85 -2.31
C LEU A 53 7.57 13.86 -1.26
N LEU A 54 8.75 13.66 -0.67
CA LEU A 54 9.36 14.62 0.26
C LEU A 54 9.66 15.98 -0.40
N ALA A 55 9.88 16.02 -1.71
CA ALA A 55 10.13 17.25 -2.46
C ALA A 55 8.86 18.08 -2.70
N VAL A 56 7.66 17.54 -2.43
CA VAL A 56 6.37 18.22 -2.61
C VAL A 56 5.54 18.25 -1.31
N PRO A 57 6.05 18.85 -0.22
CA PRO A 57 5.45 18.79 1.11
C PRO A 57 4.06 19.45 1.22
N TYR A 58 3.72 20.35 0.30
CA TYR A 58 2.39 20.96 0.22
C TYR A 58 1.29 19.98 -0.26
N THR A 59 1.69 18.84 -0.83
CA THR A 59 0.75 17.78 -1.26
C THR A 59 0.86 16.55 -0.37
N TRP A 60 2.08 16.19 0.04
CA TRP A 60 2.34 14.97 0.80
C TRP A 60 3.05 15.29 2.13
N THR A 61 2.37 14.99 3.23
CA THR A 61 2.95 15.04 4.57
C THR A 61 3.57 13.69 4.89
N TYR A 62 4.87 13.66 5.17
CA TYR A 62 5.56 12.43 5.57
C TYR A 62 5.23 12.07 7.02
N GLU A 63 4.76 10.85 7.25
CA GLU A 63 4.33 10.38 8.58
C GLU A 63 5.30 9.35 9.19
N GLY A 64 6.39 9.03 8.50
CA GLY A 64 7.41 8.11 9.00
C GLY A 64 7.34 6.71 8.39
N VAL A 65 7.94 5.75 9.09
CA VAL A 65 7.91 4.33 8.74
C VAL A 65 6.63 3.74 9.33
N ALA A 66 5.77 3.15 8.49
CA ALA A 66 4.57 2.48 8.95
C ALA A 66 4.82 1.04 9.36
N PHE A 67 5.64 0.32 8.59
CA PHE A 67 6.01 -1.07 8.82
C PHE A 67 7.24 -1.44 7.98
N TYR A 68 7.69 -2.69 8.09
CA TYR A 68 8.79 -3.25 7.34
C TYR A 68 8.30 -4.44 6.50
N ALA A 69 8.72 -4.46 5.23
CA ALA A 69 8.31 -5.47 4.26
C ALA A 69 9.50 -5.84 3.36
N TYR A 70 9.34 -6.89 2.55
CA TYR A 70 10.38 -7.28 1.62
C TYR A 70 10.28 -6.47 0.31
N PRO A 71 11.35 -5.78 -0.10
CA PRO A 71 11.40 -5.16 -1.41
C PRO A 71 11.55 -6.22 -2.50
N LYS A 72 11.12 -5.89 -3.72
CA LYS A 72 11.27 -6.76 -4.88
C LYS A 72 12.74 -7.16 -5.08
N GLY A 73 12.98 -8.45 -5.28
CA GLY A 73 14.30 -9.06 -5.44
C GLY A 73 14.99 -9.49 -4.14
N ARG A 74 14.40 -9.22 -2.97
CA ARG A 74 14.93 -9.62 -1.66
C ARG A 74 13.89 -10.32 -0.78
N GLN A 75 12.82 -10.81 -1.39
CA GLN A 75 11.70 -11.42 -0.68
C GLN A 75 11.96 -12.88 -0.30
N SER A 76 11.35 -13.31 0.80
CA SER A 76 11.33 -14.72 1.22
C SER A 76 10.43 -15.55 0.29
N ASP A 77 10.72 -16.84 0.13
CA ASP A 77 9.93 -17.76 -0.71
C ASP A 77 8.45 -17.84 -0.27
N ASP A 78 8.19 -17.73 1.04
CA ASP A 78 6.85 -17.76 1.61
C ASP A 78 6.09 -16.41 1.54
N SER A 79 6.71 -15.36 1.02
CA SER A 79 6.07 -14.04 0.91
C SER A 79 5.38 -13.86 -0.44
N LEU A 80 4.29 -13.10 -0.44
CA LEU A 80 3.48 -12.82 -1.62
C LEU A 80 3.57 -11.34 -2.01
N PRO A 81 3.45 -11.01 -3.31
CA PRO A 81 3.43 -9.63 -3.76
C PRO A 81 2.17 -8.91 -3.27
N VAL A 82 2.35 -7.67 -2.79
CA VAL A 82 1.27 -6.71 -2.58
C VAL A 82 1.22 -5.78 -3.79
N TYR A 83 0.12 -5.86 -4.52
CA TYR A 83 -0.15 -5.08 -5.72
C TYR A 83 -0.68 -3.71 -5.35
N ARG A 84 -0.20 -2.65 -6.01
CA ARG A 84 -0.69 -1.28 -5.86
C ARG A 84 -1.44 -0.84 -7.11
N PHE A 85 -2.60 -0.25 -6.88
CA PHE A 85 -3.44 0.34 -7.91
C PHE A 85 -3.76 1.79 -7.56
N TRP A 86 -3.68 2.68 -8.53
CA TRP A 86 -4.15 4.06 -8.40
C TRP A 86 -5.60 4.16 -8.87
N ASN A 87 -6.48 4.67 -8.01
CA ASN A 87 -7.88 4.92 -8.32
C ASN A 87 -8.04 6.31 -8.93
N ARG A 88 -8.35 6.38 -10.22
CA ARG A 88 -8.48 7.63 -10.99
C ARG A 88 -9.67 8.48 -10.56
N SER A 89 -10.69 7.88 -9.96
CA SER A 89 -11.93 8.57 -9.59
C SER A 89 -11.78 9.43 -8.34
N ASN A 90 -10.87 9.07 -7.43
CA ASN A 90 -10.70 9.77 -6.15
C ASN A 90 -9.23 10.01 -5.76
N ASN A 91 -8.27 9.72 -6.64
CA ASN A 91 -6.85 9.89 -6.41
C ASN A 91 -6.33 9.18 -5.15
N SER A 92 -6.86 8.00 -4.84
CA SER A 92 -6.38 7.13 -3.75
C SER A 92 -5.62 5.92 -4.29
N HIS A 93 -4.91 5.23 -3.39
CA HIS A 93 -4.19 4.00 -3.72
C HIS A 93 -4.84 2.82 -3.00
N LEU A 94 -5.03 1.72 -3.73
CA LEU A 94 -5.46 0.44 -3.21
C LEU A 94 -4.26 -0.52 -3.18
N TYR A 95 -4.10 -1.23 -2.07
CA TYR A 95 -3.05 -2.22 -1.86
C TYR A 95 -3.71 -3.56 -1.57
N THR A 96 -3.41 -4.59 -2.38
CA THR A 96 -3.97 -5.92 -2.19
C THR A 96 -2.92 -7.00 -2.34
N ILE A 97 -2.93 -7.97 -1.42
CA ILE A 97 -2.14 -9.21 -1.53
C ILE A 97 -2.95 -10.32 -2.21
N ASP A 98 -4.25 -10.11 -2.43
CA ASP A 98 -5.11 -11.11 -3.04
C ASP A 98 -4.95 -11.08 -4.58
N PRO A 99 -4.37 -12.13 -5.19
CA PRO A 99 -4.21 -12.16 -6.65
C PRO A 99 -5.56 -12.15 -7.39
N HIS A 100 -6.65 -12.63 -6.77
CA HIS A 100 -7.97 -12.60 -7.39
C HIS A 100 -8.58 -11.19 -7.42
N GLU A 101 -8.40 -10.41 -6.36
CA GLU A 101 -8.76 -8.99 -6.36
C GLU A 101 -7.93 -8.22 -7.38
N ALA A 102 -6.60 -8.40 -7.38
CA ALA A 102 -5.73 -7.77 -8.35
C ALA A 102 -6.14 -8.09 -9.80
N GLN A 103 -6.49 -9.35 -10.08
CA GLN A 103 -6.98 -9.76 -11.40
C GLN A 103 -8.30 -9.10 -11.76
N ARG A 104 -9.26 -8.98 -10.83
CA ARG A 104 -10.53 -8.28 -11.07
C ARG A 104 -10.32 -6.81 -11.36
N LEU A 105 -9.44 -6.14 -10.61
CA LEU A 105 -9.10 -4.73 -10.85
C LEU A 105 -8.46 -4.53 -12.23
N LEU A 106 -7.67 -5.51 -12.70
CA LEU A 106 -7.04 -5.48 -14.01
C LEU A 106 -7.99 -5.73 -15.19
N THR A 107 -9.07 -6.51 -15.01
CA THR A 107 -9.90 -6.94 -16.16
C THR A 107 -11.33 -6.45 -16.14
N GLN A 108 -11.85 -6.04 -14.98
CA GLN A 108 -13.24 -5.63 -14.80
C GLN A 108 -13.37 -4.16 -14.37
N HIS A 109 -12.27 -3.54 -13.93
CA HIS A 109 -12.26 -2.16 -13.42
C HIS A 109 -11.04 -1.37 -13.93
N ASP A 110 -10.52 -1.70 -15.12
CA ASP A 110 -9.33 -1.08 -15.71
C ASP A 110 -9.56 0.38 -16.14
N ASP A 111 -10.82 0.74 -16.38
CA ASP A 111 -11.29 2.12 -16.56
C ASP A 111 -11.06 2.99 -15.30
N THR A 112 -11.22 2.40 -14.12
CA THR A 112 -11.18 3.08 -12.83
C THR A 112 -9.80 2.98 -12.17
N PHE A 113 -9.19 1.80 -12.21
CA PHE A 113 -7.93 1.51 -11.55
C PHE A 113 -6.77 1.38 -12.54
N LEU A 114 -5.69 2.11 -12.27
CA LEU A 114 -4.42 1.94 -12.96
C LEU A 114 -3.54 1.02 -12.14
N PHE A 115 -3.08 -0.10 -12.73
CA PHE A 115 -2.07 -0.92 -12.08
C PHE A 115 -0.71 -0.24 -12.08
N GLU A 116 -0.13 -0.08 -10.89
CA GLU A 116 1.17 0.59 -10.72
C GLU A 116 2.31 -0.40 -10.44
N GLY A 117 2.00 -1.68 -10.26
CA GLY A 117 2.98 -2.73 -10.02
C GLY A 117 2.90 -3.36 -8.63
N VAL A 118 3.96 -4.08 -8.28
CA VAL A 118 4.15 -4.66 -6.95
C VAL A 118 4.80 -3.61 -6.05
N ALA A 119 4.10 -3.18 -5.01
CA ALA A 119 4.62 -2.20 -4.06
C ALA A 119 5.67 -2.79 -3.13
N PHE A 120 5.43 -3.98 -2.59
CA PHE A 120 6.34 -4.73 -1.71
C PHE A 120 5.84 -6.19 -1.60
N HIS A 121 6.57 -7.06 -0.91
CA HIS A 121 6.13 -8.41 -0.56
C HIS A 121 5.88 -8.52 0.94
N ALA A 122 4.80 -9.20 1.30
CA ALA A 122 4.32 -9.38 2.66
C ALA A 122 3.75 -10.80 2.84
N TYR A 123 3.30 -11.13 4.05
CA TYR A 123 2.61 -12.40 4.29
C TYR A 123 1.10 -12.20 4.22
N LYS A 124 0.36 -13.22 3.78
CA LYS A 124 -1.11 -13.20 3.80
C LYS A 124 -1.65 -13.48 5.19
#